data_AF-G3QCG8-F1
#
_entry.id   AF-G3QCG8-F1
#
_cell.length_a   1.000
_cell.length_b   1.000
_cell.length_c   1.000
_cell.angle_alpha   90.00
_cell.angle_beta   90.00
_cell.angle_gamma   90.00
#
_symmetry.space_group_name_H-M   'P 1'
#
loop_
_entity.id
_entity.type
_entity.pdbx_description
1 polymer ?
#
loop_
_entity_poly.entity_id
_entity_poly.type
_entity_poly.pdbx_seq_one_letter_code
_entity_poly.pdbx_strand_id
1 'polypeptide(L)'
;MSGRGEAPLVCSFIQSVNSPQTANVSQGRRGLILGVYLSVLSALYLLPLGLYSPCIKEDGTLGPAPALIGHRGAPMLAPENTLMSFEKAVEAGSDGLETDVTISVDGVPFLMHDHTLRRTTNVHQAFPNRTDTPAAMFSWAELESLNAGAWFLSLNPFGTAGSLGAEDRLRAAKQTVCSLQAFLQLAARTDRRVIFDLYRPPRGHPFRDSWIQRTLEVVQNESSIRSSQGLWVPSDLRSLVQELDSELQQTSGSRFPLEELQSSGIVTLNLHYSAMSPRLTSEYAAVNITTNLYVVSQPWLFSLAWCSGVHSVTTNAPQLLGSLRSPLFLMSPDEYDLMWILTDLVSLVLIFIIFIFHWWRERRLTSCSSSVTPENGTYSKFSTDLHLPVSCSGLPTSCSPVHSLPVCSSTTSARQQSPSF
;
A
#
# COMPACT_ATOMS: atom_id res chain seq x y z
N MET A 1 -8.44 54.04 -30.67
CA MET A 1 -9.18 55.21 -30.15
C MET A 1 -10.13 54.72 -29.06
N SER A 2 -10.03 55.30 -27.85
CA SER A 2 -11.01 55.44 -26.76
C SER A 2 -12.05 54.31 -26.57
N GLY A 3 -12.15 53.61 -25.43
CA GLY A 3 -12.16 54.11 -24.05
C GLY A 3 -13.62 54.26 -23.55
N ARG A 4 -13.89 53.72 -22.34
CA ARG A 4 -15.16 53.63 -21.57
C ARG A 4 -15.91 52.29 -21.78
N GLY A 5 -16.28 51.53 -20.75
CA GLY A 5 -16.11 51.70 -19.32
C GLY A 5 -16.80 50.56 -18.58
N GLU A 6 -16.06 49.83 -17.75
CA GLU A 6 -16.58 48.97 -16.70
C GLU A 6 -15.69 49.11 -15.45
N ALA A 7 -15.47 50.37 -15.04
CA ALA A 7 -14.77 50.70 -13.80
C ALA A 7 -15.67 50.93 -12.55
N PRO A 8 -17.04 50.92 -12.57
CA PRO A 8 -17.77 51.33 -11.37
C PRO A 8 -18.00 50.21 -10.35
N LEU A 9 -17.81 48.93 -10.70
CA LEU A 9 -18.10 47.81 -9.78
C LEU A 9 -16.90 47.36 -8.94
N VAL A 10 -15.67 47.51 -9.44
CA VAL A 10 -14.45 47.11 -8.71
C VAL A 10 -14.07 48.13 -7.63
N CYS A 11 -14.32 49.43 -7.86
CA CYS A 11 -14.06 50.46 -6.84
C CYS A 11 -15.03 50.42 -5.65
N SER A 12 -16.29 50.01 -5.86
CA SER A 12 -17.29 49.91 -4.80
C SER A 12 -16.98 48.78 -3.81
N PHE A 13 -16.39 47.68 -4.28
CA PHE A 13 -15.94 46.59 -3.39
C PHE A 13 -14.71 46.98 -2.55
N ILE A 14 -13.82 47.82 -3.10
CA ILE A 14 -12.62 48.30 -2.39
C ILE A 14 -12.98 49.38 -1.34
N GLN A 15 -14.02 50.19 -1.58
CA GLN A 15 -14.51 51.17 -0.58
C GLN A 15 -15.23 50.51 0.61
N SER A 16 -15.82 49.32 0.45
CA SER A 16 -16.40 48.56 1.57
C SER A 16 -15.32 48.04 2.55
N VAL A 17 -14.11 47.79 2.05
CA VAL A 17 -13.00 47.27 2.88
C VAL A 17 -12.20 48.39 3.59
N ASN A 18 -12.33 49.64 3.13
CA ASN A 18 -11.61 50.81 3.67
C ASN A 18 -12.49 51.76 4.50
N SER A 19 -13.58 51.27 5.11
CA SER A 19 -14.23 51.98 6.22
C SER A 19 -13.28 52.02 7.44
N PRO A 20 -13.11 53.18 8.13
CA PRO A 20 -12.21 53.32 9.27
C PRO A 20 -12.70 52.60 10.55
N GLN A 21 -13.48 51.53 10.42
CA GLN A 21 -13.93 50.66 11.52
C GLN A 21 -13.32 49.25 11.52
N THR A 22 -12.39 48.92 10.61
CA THR A 22 -11.63 47.65 10.64
C THR A 22 -10.15 47.82 10.97
N ALA A 23 -9.74 48.99 11.46
CA ALA A 23 -8.37 49.31 11.90
C ALA A 23 -7.99 48.73 13.27
N ASN A 24 -8.67 47.69 13.74
CA ASN A 24 -8.38 46.99 14.99
C ASN A 24 -8.57 45.46 14.84
N VAL A 25 -8.01 44.87 13.79
CA VAL A 25 -7.51 43.49 13.95
C VAL A 25 -6.35 43.60 14.92
N SER A 26 -6.60 43.31 16.20
CA SER A 26 -5.66 43.56 17.31
C SER A 26 -4.26 43.09 16.94
N GLN A 27 -3.26 43.91 17.24
CA GLN A 27 -1.83 43.58 17.09
C GLN A 27 -1.51 42.17 17.64
N GLY A 28 -2.25 41.72 18.65
CA GLY A 28 -2.22 40.36 19.19
C GLY A 28 -2.65 39.24 18.22
N ARG A 29 -3.68 39.43 17.38
CA ARG A 29 -4.08 38.43 16.35
C ARG A 29 -3.02 38.26 15.26
N ARG A 30 -2.39 39.36 14.83
CA ARG A 30 -1.29 39.30 13.84
C ARG A 30 -0.04 38.65 14.42
N GLY A 31 0.33 39.00 15.66
CA GLY A 31 1.41 38.35 16.39
C GLY A 31 1.16 36.86 16.60
N LEU A 32 -0.08 36.46 16.91
CA LEU A 32 -0.47 35.06 17.05
C LEU A 32 -0.32 34.29 15.73
N ILE A 33 -0.81 34.82 14.60
CA ILE A 33 -0.69 34.17 13.29
C ILE A 33 0.78 34.00 12.89
N LEU A 34 1.59 35.05 13.07
CA LEU A 34 3.02 35.00 12.76
C LEU A 34 3.75 34.00 13.67
N GLY A 35 3.42 33.98 14.96
CA GLY A 35 3.99 33.04 15.92
C GLY A 35 3.65 31.59 15.60
N VAL A 36 2.42 31.29 15.21
CA VAL A 36 2.00 29.95 14.75
C VAL A 36 2.74 29.57 13.47
N TYR A 37 2.82 30.48 12.49
CA TYR A 37 3.54 30.24 11.24
C TYR A 37 5.02 29.91 11.48
N LEU A 38 5.72 30.72 12.28
CA LEU A 38 7.14 30.50 12.60
C LEU A 38 7.38 29.22 13.40
N SER A 39 6.44 28.87 14.28
CA SER A 39 6.48 27.61 15.04
C SER A 39 6.36 26.40 14.10
N VAL A 40 5.38 26.41 13.20
CA VAL A 40 5.18 25.32 12.22
C VAL A 40 6.39 25.24 11.27
N LEU A 41 6.89 26.39 10.81
CA LEU A 41 8.05 26.44 9.93
C LEU A 41 9.32 25.90 10.62
N SER A 42 9.58 26.28 11.88
CA SER A 42 10.68 25.72 12.66
C SER A 42 10.53 24.22 12.86
N ALA A 43 9.32 23.74 13.17
CA ALA A 43 9.06 22.31 13.32
C ALA A 43 9.35 21.55 12.01
N LEU A 44 8.98 22.10 10.85
CA LEU A 44 9.27 21.50 9.55
C LEU A 44 10.78 21.43 9.26
N TYR A 45 11.53 22.48 9.58
CA TYR A 45 12.99 22.51 9.39
C TYR A 45 13.73 21.56 10.34
N LEU A 46 13.21 21.33 11.55
CA LEU A 46 13.82 20.40 12.51
C LEU A 46 13.39 18.95 12.32
N LEU A 47 12.32 18.70 11.55
CA LEU A 47 11.73 17.37 11.37
C LEU A 47 12.72 16.33 10.80
N PRO A 48 13.57 16.65 9.79
CA PRO A 48 14.54 15.69 9.27
C PRO A 48 15.50 15.12 10.31
N LEU A 49 15.91 15.92 11.29
CA LEU A 49 16.82 15.47 12.36
C LEU A 49 16.22 14.34 13.22
N GLY A 50 14.89 14.21 13.24
CA GLY A 50 14.17 13.15 13.95
C GLY A 50 13.78 11.96 13.08
N LEU A 51 14.01 12.01 11.76
CA LEU A 51 13.64 10.92 10.85
C LEU A 51 14.75 9.86 10.82
N TYR A 52 14.44 8.69 11.35
CA TYR A 52 15.30 7.52 11.25
C TYR A 52 14.91 6.66 10.06
N SER A 53 15.90 6.23 9.27
CA SER A 53 15.73 5.22 8.24
C SER A 53 16.86 4.18 8.36
N PRO A 54 16.56 2.88 8.25
CA PRO A 54 17.59 1.84 8.20
C PRO A 54 18.57 2.01 7.04
N CYS A 55 18.18 2.73 5.98
CA CYS A 55 19.02 3.00 4.80
C CYS A 55 19.92 4.23 4.91
N ILE A 56 19.89 4.96 6.03
CA ILE A 56 20.93 5.93 6.37
C ILE A 56 22.02 5.14 7.09
N LYS A 57 23.09 4.79 6.37
CA LYS A 57 24.14 3.87 6.87
C LYS A 57 25.52 4.36 6.46
N GLU A 58 26.51 4.08 7.30
CA GLU A 58 27.92 4.31 6.97
C GLU A 58 28.34 3.50 5.75
N ASP A 59 29.22 4.07 4.95
CA ASP A 59 29.74 3.45 3.74
C ASP A 59 30.38 2.09 4.05
N GLY A 60 30.05 1.09 3.22
CA GLY A 60 30.57 -0.27 3.37
C GLY A 60 29.94 -1.10 4.49
N THR A 61 28.94 -0.59 5.22
CA THR A 61 28.22 -1.35 6.27
C THR A 61 26.95 -2.05 5.77
N LEU A 62 26.64 -1.94 4.48
CA LEU A 62 25.53 -2.64 3.87
C LEU A 62 25.87 -4.14 3.72
N GLY A 63 25.00 -5.00 4.26
CA GLY A 63 25.10 -6.44 4.09
C GLY A 63 24.74 -6.91 2.67
N PRO A 64 24.78 -8.22 2.40
CA PRO A 64 24.33 -8.78 1.12
C PRO A 64 22.84 -8.50 0.89
N ALA A 65 22.43 -8.53 -0.37
CA ALA A 65 21.01 -8.43 -0.73
C ALA A 65 20.22 -9.60 -0.12
N PRO A 66 18.99 -9.36 0.38
CA PRO A 66 18.13 -10.45 0.84
C PRO A 66 17.86 -11.44 -0.30
N ALA A 67 17.95 -12.73 0.00
CA ALA A 67 17.58 -13.79 -0.92
C ALA A 67 16.11 -13.67 -1.33
N LEU A 68 15.79 -14.05 -2.56
CA LEU A 68 14.42 -13.94 -3.10
C LEU A 68 13.70 -15.28 -3.05
N ILE A 69 12.50 -15.28 -2.46
CA ILE A 69 11.62 -16.43 -2.43
C ILE A 69 10.39 -16.10 -3.26
N GLY A 70 10.11 -16.89 -4.30
CA GLY A 70 8.96 -16.65 -5.18
C GLY A 70 7.65 -16.98 -4.47
N HIS A 71 6.84 -15.97 -4.12
CA HIS A 71 5.54 -16.12 -3.48
C HIS A 71 4.55 -16.78 -4.44
N ARG A 72 4.13 -18.02 -4.16
CA ARG A 72 3.31 -18.83 -5.09
C ARG A 72 3.93 -18.93 -6.49
N GLY A 73 5.27 -18.91 -6.53
CA GLY A 73 6.08 -18.75 -7.74
C GLY A 73 6.32 -17.27 -8.09
N ALA A 74 6.01 -16.86 -9.31
CA ALA A 74 6.14 -15.48 -9.80
C ALA A 74 4.79 -14.98 -10.33
N PRO A 75 3.85 -14.61 -9.44
CA PRO A 75 2.47 -14.29 -9.81
C PRO A 75 2.34 -12.99 -10.62
N MET A 76 3.38 -12.16 -10.69
CA MET A 76 3.47 -11.06 -11.65
C MET A 76 3.89 -11.51 -13.07
N LEU A 77 4.33 -12.75 -13.27
CA LEU A 77 4.76 -13.30 -14.56
C LEU A 77 3.90 -14.46 -15.05
N ALA A 78 3.19 -15.14 -14.15
CA ALA A 78 2.41 -16.33 -14.47
C ALA A 78 1.29 -16.54 -13.43
N PRO A 79 0.29 -17.40 -13.71
CA PRO A 79 -0.80 -17.66 -12.77
C PRO A 79 -0.29 -18.30 -11.47
N GLU A 80 -0.62 -17.74 -10.31
CA GLU A 80 -0.11 -18.21 -9.00
C GLU A 80 -0.33 -19.71 -8.74
N ASN A 81 0.56 -20.35 -7.97
CA ASN A 81 0.48 -21.76 -7.59
C ASN A 81 0.36 -22.75 -8.78
N THR A 82 0.84 -22.36 -9.97
CA THR A 82 0.98 -23.23 -11.15
C THR A 82 2.44 -23.58 -11.41
N LEU A 83 2.69 -24.68 -12.13
CA LEU A 83 4.06 -25.09 -12.47
C LEU A 83 4.81 -23.99 -13.24
N MET A 84 4.13 -23.31 -14.18
CA MET A 84 4.71 -22.18 -14.91
C MET A 84 5.12 -21.03 -13.97
N SER A 85 4.35 -20.75 -12.92
CA SER A 85 4.69 -19.69 -11.96
C SER A 85 5.99 -19.98 -11.23
N PHE A 86 6.19 -21.23 -10.81
CA PHE A 86 7.42 -21.63 -10.16
C PHE A 86 8.61 -21.63 -11.10
N GLU A 87 8.45 -22.10 -12.34
CA GLU A 87 9.51 -22.00 -13.34
C GLU A 87 9.89 -20.55 -13.63
N LYS A 88 8.92 -19.63 -13.74
CA LYS A 88 9.18 -18.20 -13.91
C LYS A 88 9.91 -17.61 -12.71
N ALA A 89 9.64 -18.07 -11.49
CA ALA A 89 10.39 -17.65 -10.31
C ALA A 89 11.86 -18.12 -10.37
N VAL A 90 12.09 -19.36 -10.81
CA VAL A 90 13.46 -19.89 -11.01
C VAL A 90 14.19 -19.13 -12.12
N GLU A 91 13.53 -18.88 -13.26
CA GLU A 91 14.05 -18.07 -14.38
C GLU A 91 14.41 -16.64 -13.93
N ALA A 92 13.61 -16.07 -13.02
CA ALA A 92 13.85 -14.75 -12.43
C ALA A 92 14.95 -14.73 -11.35
N GLY A 93 15.57 -15.88 -11.06
CA GLY A 93 16.68 -15.98 -10.11
C GLY A 93 16.27 -16.13 -8.64
N SER A 94 15.06 -16.59 -8.35
CA SER A 94 14.64 -16.84 -6.96
C SER A 94 15.49 -17.94 -6.32
N ASP A 95 15.94 -17.73 -5.10
CA ASP A 95 16.71 -18.69 -4.28
C ASP A 95 15.81 -19.76 -3.64
N GLY A 96 14.54 -19.43 -3.44
CA GLY A 96 13.52 -20.34 -2.94
C GLY A 96 12.17 -20.12 -3.59
N LEU A 97 11.25 -21.03 -3.31
CA LEU A 97 9.87 -21.00 -3.78
C LEU A 97 8.94 -21.14 -2.58
N GLU A 98 7.89 -20.35 -2.54
CA GLU A 98 6.85 -20.43 -1.53
C GLU A 98 5.53 -20.87 -2.17
N THR A 99 4.73 -21.66 -1.45
CA THR A 99 3.42 -22.12 -1.92
C THR A 99 2.46 -22.42 -0.77
N ASP A 100 1.20 -22.66 -1.13
CA ASP A 100 0.12 -23.01 -0.24
C ASP A 100 -0.36 -24.43 -0.54
N VAL A 101 -0.44 -25.30 0.47
CA VAL A 101 -0.78 -26.71 0.29
C VAL A 101 -2.05 -27.06 1.03
N THR A 102 -2.95 -27.74 0.34
CA THR A 102 -4.04 -28.50 0.95
C THR A 102 -4.08 -29.91 0.35
N ILE A 103 -5.07 -30.72 0.68
CA ILE A 103 -5.19 -32.12 0.24
C ILE A 103 -6.58 -32.37 -0.34
N SER A 104 -6.63 -33.12 -1.43
CA SER A 104 -7.88 -33.52 -2.09
C SER A 104 -8.62 -34.59 -1.28
N VAL A 105 -9.90 -34.80 -1.60
CA VAL A 105 -10.77 -35.76 -0.88
C VAL A 105 -10.27 -37.20 -0.96
N ASP A 106 -9.51 -37.52 -2.00
CA ASP A 106 -8.86 -38.79 -2.28
C ASP A 106 -7.38 -38.83 -1.88
N GLY A 107 -6.87 -37.80 -1.19
CA GLY A 107 -5.58 -37.88 -0.48
C GLY A 107 -4.35 -37.41 -1.25
N VAL A 108 -4.53 -36.60 -2.29
CA VAL A 108 -3.44 -36.01 -3.08
C VAL A 108 -3.19 -34.57 -2.62
N PRO A 109 -2.02 -34.26 -2.03
CA PRO A 109 -1.66 -32.88 -1.72
C PRO A 109 -1.48 -32.02 -2.98
N PHE A 110 -2.11 -30.86 -3.00
CA PHE A 110 -2.13 -29.94 -4.14
C PHE A 110 -2.03 -28.48 -3.70
N LEU A 111 -1.73 -27.61 -4.66
CA LEU A 111 -1.42 -26.22 -4.40
C LEU A 111 -2.65 -25.31 -4.58
N MET A 112 -3.05 -24.63 -3.51
CA MET A 112 -4.16 -23.68 -3.51
C MET A 112 -4.12 -22.78 -2.28
N HIS A 113 -4.15 -21.47 -2.52
CA HIS A 113 -4.21 -20.49 -1.43
C HIS A 113 -5.61 -20.34 -0.84
N ASP A 114 -6.61 -20.23 -1.73
CA ASP A 114 -7.96 -19.92 -1.32
C ASP A 114 -8.67 -21.17 -0.78
N HIS A 115 -9.66 -20.95 0.10
CA HIS A 115 -10.51 -22.04 0.58
C HIS A 115 -11.35 -22.68 -0.55
N THR A 116 -11.64 -21.94 -1.63
CA THR A 116 -12.41 -22.42 -2.79
C THR A 116 -11.65 -22.21 -4.10
N LEU A 117 -12.12 -22.85 -5.17
CA LEU A 117 -11.47 -22.81 -6.49
C LEU A 117 -11.91 -21.60 -7.34
N ARG A 118 -12.73 -20.72 -6.77
CA ARG A 118 -13.49 -19.69 -7.50
C ARG A 118 -12.61 -18.65 -8.20
N ARG A 119 -11.58 -18.15 -7.51
CA ARG A 119 -10.78 -17.01 -7.97
C ARG A 119 -9.78 -17.42 -9.06
N THR A 120 -9.17 -18.59 -8.90
CA THR A 120 -7.98 -19.01 -9.65
C THR A 120 -8.24 -20.16 -10.61
N THR A 121 -9.50 -20.56 -10.83
CA THR A 121 -9.84 -21.63 -11.78
C THR A 121 -11.15 -21.36 -12.55
N ASN A 122 -11.47 -22.25 -13.49
CA ASN A 122 -12.75 -22.30 -14.20
C ASN A 122 -13.83 -23.17 -13.51
N VAL A 123 -13.76 -23.36 -12.18
CA VAL A 123 -14.72 -24.20 -11.42
C VAL A 123 -16.18 -23.83 -11.68
N HIS A 124 -16.45 -22.54 -11.92
CA HIS A 124 -17.78 -22.03 -12.24
C HIS A 124 -18.40 -22.64 -13.49
N GLN A 125 -17.56 -22.91 -14.50
CA GLN A 125 -18.01 -23.50 -15.76
C GLN A 125 -18.01 -25.03 -15.67
N ALA A 126 -17.00 -25.62 -15.04
CA ALA A 126 -16.85 -27.08 -14.95
C ALA A 126 -17.79 -27.72 -13.92
N PHE A 127 -18.00 -27.07 -12.78
CA PHE A 127 -18.78 -27.56 -11.64
C PHE A 127 -19.68 -26.46 -11.05
N PRO A 128 -20.68 -25.95 -11.80
CA PRO A 128 -21.48 -24.79 -11.40
C PRO A 128 -22.13 -24.93 -10.02
N ASN A 129 -22.62 -26.13 -9.68
CA ASN A 129 -23.27 -26.44 -8.40
C ASN A 129 -22.31 -26.64 -7.21
N ARG A 130 -20.99 -26.62 -7.44
CA ARG A 130 -19.94 -26.82 -6.42
C ARG A 130 -18.95 -25.66 -6.36
N THR A 131 -19.28 -24.52 -6.94
CA THR A 131 -18.41 -23.34 -6.97
C THR A 131 -17.87 -22.95 -5.60
N ASP A 132 -18.74 -22.94 -4.58
CA ASP A 132 -18.40 -22.49 -3.23
C ASP A 132 -18.02 -23.68 -2.32
N THR A 133 -17.94 -24.88 -2.88
CA THR A 133 -17.43 -26.07 -2.18
C THR A 133 -15.95 -25.86 -1.85
N PRO A 134 -15.48 -26.24 -0.64
CA PRO A 134 -14.07 -26.17 -0.30
C PRO A 134 -13.21 -26.90 -1.34
N ALA A 135 -12.06 -26.33 -1.72
CA ALA A 135 -11.16 -26.92 -2.71
C ALA A 135 -10.72 -28.34 -2.33
N ALA A 136 -10.48 -28.58 -1.03
CA ALA A 136 -10.13 -29.89 -0.47
C ALA A 136 -11.22 -30.96 -0.67
N MET A 137 -12.48 -30.59 -0.92
CA MET A 137 -13.59 -31.53 -1.11
C MET A 137 -13.78 -31.97 -2.57
N PHE A 138 -12.79 -31.72 -3.44
CA PHE A 138 -12.72 -32.24 -4.80
C PHE A 138 -11.72 -33.40 -4.86
N SER A 139 -11.94 -34.33 -5.79
CA SER A 139 -10.95 -35.37 -6.09
C SER A 139 -9.79 -34.81 -6.91
N TRP A 140 -8.65 -35.49 -6.91
CA TRP A 140 -7.50 -35.06 -7.72
C TRP A 140 -7.85 -34.99 -9.21
N ALA A 141 -8.57 -35.97 -9.74
CA ALA A 141 -8.98 -35.98 -11.14
C ALA A 141 -9.90 -34.79 -11.50
N GLU A 142 -10.76 -34.36 -10.57
CA GLU A 142 -11.57 -33.14 -10.76
C GLU A 142 -10.69 -31.90 -10.77
N LEU A 143 -9.76 -31.77 -9.81
CA LEU A 143 -8.84 -30.64 -9.68
C LEU A 143 -7.92 -30.51 -10.89
N GLU A 144 -7.33 -31.61 -11.35
CA GLU A 144 -6.42 -31.66 -12.50
C GLU A 144 -7.13 -31.27 -13.81
N SER A 145 -8.44 -31.52 -13.91
CA SER A 145 -9.24 -31.14 -15.09
C SER A 145 -9.52 -29.63 -15.19
N LEU A 146 -9.32 -28.87 -14.10
CA LEU A 146 -9.60 -27.44 -14.06
C LEU A 146 -8.48 -26.63 -14.73
N ASN A 147 -8.89 -25.62 -15.47
CA ASN A 147 -7.99 -24.60 -15.97
C ASN A 147 -7.68 -23.61 -14.85
N ALA A 148 -6.41 -23.50 -14.48
CA ALA A 148 -5.92 -22.63 -13.40
C ALA A 148 -5.15 -21.40 -13.92
N GLY A 149 -5.28 -21.05 -15.21
CA GLY A 149 -4.43 -20.03 -15.83
C GLY A 149 -5.13 -18.98 -16.70
N ALA A 150 -6.28 -19.28 -17.30
CA ALA A 150 -7.01 -18.33 -18.14
C ALA A 150 -7.47 -17.08 -17.37
N TRP A 151 -7.80 -17.24 -16.08
CA TRP A 151 -8.21 -16.14 -15.19
C TRP A 151 -7.11 -15.06 -15.07
N PHE A 152 -5.85 -15.46 -15.05
CA PHE A 152 -4.72 -14.55 -14.90
C PHE A 152 -4.61 -13.60 -16.09
N LEU A 153 -4.86 -14.12 -17.30
CA LEU A 153 -4.84 -13.33 -18.53
C LEU A 153 -6.06 -12.42 -18.68
N SER A 154 -7.21 -12.84 -18.17
CA SER A 154 -8.46 -12.07 -18.28
C SER A 154 -8.57 -10.99 -17.21
N LEU A 155 -8.24 -11.32 -15.96
CA LEU A 155 -8.33 -10.40 -14.82
C LEU A 155 -7.11 -9.51 -14.68
N ASN A 156 -5.95 -9.94 -15.20
CA ASN A 156 -4.69 -9.20 -15.15
C ASN A 156 -4.39 -8.61 -13.75
N PRO A 157 -4.33 -9.46 -12.70
CA PRO A 157 -4.35 -9.01 -11.30
C PRO A 157 -3.22 -8.03 -10.93
N PHE A 158 -2.08 -8.12 -11.61
CA PHE A 158 -0.91 -7.27 -11.36
C PHE A 158 -0.63 -6.26 -12.48
N GLY A 159 -1.49 -6.15 -13.49
CA GLY A 159 -1.25 -5.28 -14.64
C GLY A 159 -0.18 -5.77 -15.62
N THR A 160 0.45 -6.93 -15.39
CA THR A 160 1.60 -7.44 -16.13
C THR A 160 1.27 -8.48 -17.21
N ALA A 161 0.05 -9.02 -17.25
CA ALA A 161 -0.31 -10.05 -18.25
C ALA A 161 -0.21 -9.55 -19.70
N GLY A 162 -0.26 -8.23 -19.91
CA GLY A 162 -0.08 -7.59 -21.22
C GLY A 162 1.38 -7.56 -21.71
N SER A 163 2.36 -7.71 -20.82
CA SER A 163 3.78 -7.73 -21.20
C SER A 163 4.31 -9.14 -21.48
N LEU A 164 3.47 -10.17 -21.36
CA LEU A 164 3.86 -11.54 -21.68
C LEU A 164 4.02 -11.74 -23.19
N GLY A 165 5.08 -12.46 -23.57
CA GLY A 165 5.27 -12.93 -24.94
C GLY A 165 4.14 -13.89 -25.37
N ALA A 166 3.98 -14.07 -26.69
CA ALA A 166 2.91 -14.89 -27.25
C ALA A 166 2.95 -16.35 -26.74
N GLU A 167 4.15 -16.93 -26.61
CA GLU A 167 4.35 -18.29 -26.10
C GLU A 167 3.97 -18.40 -24.62
N ASP A 168 4.50 -17.51 -23.78
CA ASP A 168 4.16 -17.46 -22.35
C ASP A 168 2.66 -17.25 -22.14
N ARG A 169 2.00 -16.44 -22.97
CA ARG A 169 0.55 -16.24 -22.92
C ARG A 169 -0.21 -17.52 -23.25
N LEU A 170 0.19 -18.27 -24.28
CA LEU A 170 -0.43 -19.55 -24.62
C LEU A 170 -0.20 -20.60 -23.53
N ARG A 171 0.97 -20.58 -22.91
CA ARG A 171 1.34 -21.49 -21.82
C ARG A 171 0.57 -21.19 -20.53
N ALA A 172 0.45 -19.91 -20.18
CA ALA A 172 -0.34 -19.44 -19.05
C ALA A 172 -1.81 -19.82 -19.21
N ALA A 173 -2.38 -19.65 -20.41
CA ALA A 173 -3.78 -20.00 -20.68
C ALA A 173 -4.10 -21.50 -20.49
N LYS A 174 -3.10 -22.38 -20.47
CA LYS A 174 -3.26 -23.83 -20.40
C LYS A 174 -2.83 -24.45 -19.06
N GLN A 175 -2.47 -23.63 -18.07
CA GLN A 175 -2.10 -24.15 -16.75
C GLN A 175 -3.29 -24.86 -16.08
N THR A 176 -2.97 -25.88 -15.29
CA THR A 176 -3.88 -26.65 -14.44
C THR A 176 -3.48 -26.51 -12.97
N VAL A 177 -4.31 -27.03 -12.06
CA VAL A 177 -3.96 -27.10 -10.63
C VAL A 177 -2.69 -27.94 -10.45
N CYS A 178 -1.73 -27.43 -9.69
CA CYS A 178 -0.43 -28.09 -9.50
C CYS A 178 -0.48 -29.03 -8.28
N SER A 179 0.10 -30.23 -8.39
CA SER A 179 0.29 -31.11 -7.23
C SER A 179 1.50 -30.68 -6.42
N LEU A 180 1.50 -31.00 -5.12
CA LEU A 180 2.67 -30.79 -4.28
C LEU A 180 3.90 -31.55 -4.83
N GLN A 181 3.68 -32.78 -5.32
CA GLN A 181 4.74 -33.60 -5.88
C GLN A 181 5.43 -32.89 -7.06
N ALA A 182 4.67 -32.36 -8.02
CA ALA A 182 5.23 -31.68 -9.19
C ALA A 182 6.03 -30.43 -8.81
N PHE A 183 5.53 -29.66 -7.84
CA PHE A 183 6.23 -28.51 -7.27
C PHE A 183 7.57 -28.89 -6.61
N LEU A 184 7.55 -29.89 -5.71
CA LEU A 184 8.74 -30.32 -5.01
C LEU A 184 9.78 -30.94 -5.96
N GLN A 185 9.34 -31.67 -6.99
CA GLN A 185 10.24 -32.18 -8.05
C GLN A 185 10.89 -31.06 -8.87
N LEU A 186 10.18 -29.96 -9.12
CA LEU A 186 10.79 -28.78 -9.75
C LEU A 186 11.83 -28.16 -8.82
N ALA A 187 11.51 -27.97 -7.54
CA ALA A 187 12.43 -27.41 -6.56
C ALA A 187 13.69 -28.27 -6.40
N ALA A 188 13.54 -29.61 -6.31
CA ALA A 188 14.65 -30.55 -6.24
C ALA A 188 15.58 -30.46 -7.46
N ARG A 189 15.00 -30.46 -8.67
CA ARG A 189 15.77 -30.38 -9.93
C ARG A 189 16.49 -29.06 -10.12
N THR A 190 15.99 -27.98 -9.53
CA THR A 190 16.54 -26.63 -9.66
C THR A 190 17.34 -26.18 -8.43
N ASP A 191 17.53 -27.09 -7.47
CA ASP A 191 18.20 -26.89 -6.18
C ASP A 191 17.67 -25.69 -5.39
N ARG A 192 16.34 -25.56 -5.28
CA ARG A 192 15.68 -24.46 -4.58
C ARG A 192 15.14 -24.86 -3.23
N ARG A 193 15.22 -23.93 -2.28
CA ARG A 193 14.53 -24.08 -0.99
C ARG A 193 13.02 -23.94 -1.19
N VAL A 194 12.24 -24.59 -0.34
CA VAL A 194 10.79 -24.49 -0.38
C VAL A 194 10.26 -24.02 0.96
N ILE A 195 9.35 -23.06 0.92
CA ILE A 195 8.46 -22.71 2.02
C ILE A 195 7.07 -23.19 1.60
N PHE A 196 6.35 -23.84 2.49
CA PHE A 196 4.95 -24.13 2.21
C PHE A 196 4.08 -23.89 3.44
N ASP A 197 3.05 -23.08 3.22
CA ASP A 197 1.97 -22.90 4.17
C ASP A 197 0.98 -24.04 4.01
N LEU A 198 0.53 -24.56 5.13
CA LEU A 198 -0.23 -25.80 5.17
C LEU A 198 -1.63 -25.56 5.71
N TYR A 199 -2.64 -25.91 4.91
CA TYR A 199 -4.05 -25.73 5.27
C TYR A 199 -4.72 -27.04 5.64
N ARG A 200 -5.13 -27.12 6.91
CA ARG A 200 -5.90 -28.23 7.44
C ARG A 200 -7.24 -28.36 6.69
N PRO A 201 -7.59 -29.57 6.21
CA PRO A 201 -8.88 -29.81 5.55
C PRO A 201 -10.11 -29.51 6.42
N PRO A 202 -11.27 -29.23 5.81
CA PRO A 202 -12.51 -28.97 6.52
C PRO A 202 -13.01 -30.20 7.30
N ARG A 203 -13.95 -29.98 8.23
CA ARG A 203 -14.61 -31.08 8.97
C ARG A 203 -15.29 -32.05 8.00
N GLY A 204 -15.19 -33.35 8.28
CA GLY A 204 -15.73 -34.42 7.44
C GLY A 204 -14.81 -34.87 6.30
N HIS A 205 -13.68 -34.21 6.09
CA HIS A 205 -12.69 -34.64 5.11
C HIS A 205 -11.96 -35.92 5.59
N PRO A 206 -11.79 -36.95 4.73
CA PRO A 206 -11.19 -38.24 5.13
C PRO A 206 -9.78 -38.13 5.71
N PHE A 207 -8.97 -37.21 5.18
CA PHE A 207 -7.59 -36.98 5.61
C PHE A 207 -7.43 -35.87 6.65
N ARG A 208 -8.51 -35.34 7.23
CA ARG A 208 -8.43 -34.16 8.10
C ARG A 208 -7.43 -34.28 9.26
N ASP A 209 -7.28 -35.49 9.80
CA ASP A 209 -6.43 -35.73 10.97
C ASP A 209 -5.08 -36.40 10.61
N SER A 210 -4.91 -36.84 9.36
CA SER A 210 -3.69 -37.46 8.83
C SER A 210 -2.99 -36.65 7.71
N TRP A 211 -3.50 -35.47 7.38
CA TRP A 211 -3.01 -34.66 6.27
C TRP A 211 -1.53 -34.25 6.40
N ILE A 212 -1.02 -33.98 7.61
CA ILE A 212 0.41 -33.69 7.82
C ILE A 212 1.26 -34.91 7.46
N GLN A 213 0.87 -36.10 7.93
CA GLN A 213 1.59 -37.33 7.61
C GLN A 213 1.58 -37.58 6.09
N ARG A 214 0.43 -37.38 5.43
CA ARG A 214 0.36 -37.55 3.97
C ARG A 214 1.22 -36.54 3.22
N THR A 215 1.29 -35.28 3.68
CA THR A 215 2.20 -34.27 3.12
C THR A 215 3.66 -34.69 3.30
N LEU A 216 4.04 -35.18 4.49
CA LEU A 216 5.40 -35.65 4.76
C LEU A 216 5.77 -36.86 3.89
N GLU A 217 4.85 -37.80 3.69
CA GLU A 217 5.06 -38.94 2.76
C GLU A 217 5.40 -38.45 1.35
N VAL A 218 4.73 -37.42 0.84
CA VAL A 218 5.03 -36.84 -0.48
C VAL A 218 6.43 -36.19 -0.50
N VAL A 219 6.78 -35.44 0.55
CA VAL A 219 8.09 -34.80 0.69
C VAL A 219 9.20 -35.86 0.65
N GLN A 220 9.11 -36.87 1.51
CA GLN A 220 10.17 -37.86 1.72
C GLN A 220 10.26 -38.89 0.60
N ASN A 221 9.12 -39.41 0.13
CA ASN A 221 9.09 -40.62 -0.68
C ASN A 221 8.74 -40.34 -2.15
N GLU A 222 8.11 -39.21 -2.48
CA GLU A 222 7.52 -38.99 -3.81
C GLU A 222 8.15 -37.84 -4.61
N SER A 223 8.96 -36.97 -3.99
CA SER A 223 9.38 -35.70 -4.60
C SER A 223 10.87 -35.52 -4.88
N SER A 224 11.72 -36.45 -4.44
CA SER A 224 13.18 -36.41 -4.56
C SER A 224 13.86 -35.15 -3.97
N ILE A 225 13.13 -34.28 -3.26
CA ILE A 225 13.68 -33.11 -2.60
C ILE A 225 14.46 -33.55 -1.36
N ARG A 226 15.55 -32.85 -1.05
CA ARG A 226 16.20 -33.03 0.25
C ARG A 226 15.34 -32.35 1.30
N SER A 227 14.97 -33.03 2.37
CA SER A 227 14.15 -32.45 3.44
C SER A 227 14.78 -31.20 4.04
N SER A 228 16.12 -31.12 4.10
CA SER A 228 16.85 -29.89 4.47
C SER A 228 16.58 -28.66 3.59
N GLN A 229 15.98 -28.80 2.41
CA GLN A 229 15.54 -27.68 1.57
C GLN A 229 14.17 -27.13 1.99
N GLY A 230 13.40 -27.88 2.79
CA GLY A 230 12.07 -27.51 3.25
C GLY A 230 12.09 -26.71 4.54
N LEU A 231 11.38 -25.58 4.53
CA LEU A 231 11.13 -24.71 5.68
C LEU A 231 9.72 -24.98 6.20
N TRP A 232 9.64 -25.66 7.33
CA TRP A 232 8.37 -26.05 7.96
C TRP A 232 7.84 -24.92 8.86
N VAL A 233 6.91 -24.13 8.31
CA VAL A 233 6.27 -22.99 8.99
C VAL A 233 5.23 -23.40 10.06
N PRO A 234 4.39 -24.44 9.85
CA PRO A 234 3.34 -24.76 10.81
C PRO A 234 3.88 -25.08 12.21
N SER A 235 3.29 -24.46 13.23
CA SER A 235 3.58 -24.77 14.63
C SER A 235 2.90 -26.05 15.11
N ASP A 236 1.77 -26.41 14.49
CA ASP A 236 1.03 -27.64 14.79
C ASP A 236 1.91 -28.88 14.57
N LEU A 237 1.84 -29.81 15.53
CA LEU A 237 2.52 -31.12 15.47
C LEU A 237 4.05 -31.03 15.23
N ARG A 238 4.70 -29.94 15.66
CA ARG A 238 6.14 -29.74 15.46
C ARG A 238 6.99 -30.92 15.97
N SER A 239 6.66 -31.45 17.14
CA SER A 239 7.36 -32.60 17.73
C SER A 239 7.25 -33.85 16.85
N LEU A 240 6.06 -34.12 16.29
CA LEU A 240 5.84 -35.22 15.36
C LEU A 240 6.63 -35.03 14.07
N VAL A 241 6.64 -33.81 13.52
CA VAL A 241 7.40 -33.51 12.30
C VAL A 241 8.90 -33.68 12.54
N GLN A 242 9.43 -33.23 13.66
CA GLN A 242 10.83 -33.42 14.03
C GLN A 242 11.19 -34.90 14.21
N GLU A 243 10.27 -35.71 14.74
CA GLU A 243 10.44 -37.15 14.90
C GLU A 243 10.43 -37.89 13.55
N LEU A 244 9.52 -37.51 12.65
CA LEU A 244 9.37 -38.12 11.33
C LEU A 244 10.42 -37.63 10.32
N ASP A 245 10.85 -36.38 10.44
CA ASP A 245 11.81 -35.73 9.55
C ASP A 245 12.62 -34.64 10.28
N SER A 246 13.75 -35.05 10.86
CA SER A 246 14.63 -34.13 11.58
C SER A 246 15.38 -33.15 10.69
N GLU A 247 15.40 -33.37 9.36
CA GLU A 247 16.10 -32.48 8.43
C GLU A 247 15.26 -31.28 8.01
N LEU A 248 13.92 -31.36 8.10
CA LEU A 248 13.03 -30.23 7.82
C LEU A 248 13.33 -29.06 8.76
N GLN A 249 13.66 -27.92 8.17
CA GLN A 249 14.07 -26.73 8.92
C GLN A 249 12.86 -26.09 9.61
N GLN A 250 12.88 -26.12 10.93
CA GLN A 250 11.80 -25.60 11.75
C GLN A 250 11.76 -24.07 11.67
N THR A 251 10.64 -23.57 11.16
CA THR A 251 10.39 -22.15 10.92
C THR A 251 9.22 -21.69 11.77
N SER A 252 9.25 -20.42 12.22
CA SER A 252 8.13 -19.82 12.96
C SER A 252 7.46 -18.71 12.17
N GLY A 253 6.13 -18.75 12.11
CA GLY A 253 5.28 -17.67 11.59
C GLY A 253 5.12 -16.47 12.54
N SER A 254 5.76 -16.50 13.72
CA SER A 254 5.59 -15.49 14.77
C SER A 254 6.89 -15.20 15.49
N ARG A 255 6.97 -13.98 16.05
CA ARG A 255 8.10 -13.57 16.90
C ARG A 255 7.98 -14.22 18.27
N PHE A 256 9.10 -14.70 18.79
CA PHE A 256 9.23 -15.22 20.14
C PHE A 256 10.56 -14.74 20.76
N PRO A 257 10.68 -14.76 22.10
CA PRO A 257 11.97 -14.56 22.77
C PRO A 257 13.03 -15.55 22.26
N LEU A 258 14.31 -15.13 22.30
CA LEU A 258 15.42 -15.92 21.78
C LEU A 258 15.51 -17.31 22.43
N GLU A 259 15.27 -17.39 23.73
CA GLU A 259 15.31 -18.64 24.49
C GLU A 259 14.25 -19.64 24.02
N GLU A 260 13.07 -19.15 23.65
CA GLU A 260 11.96 -19.97 23.14
C GLU A 260 12.24 -20.46 21.71
N LEU A 261 12.79 -19.60 20.85
CA LEU A 261 13.20 -19.98 19.50
C LEU A 261 14.28 -21.07 19.53
N GLN A 262 15.31 -20.89 20.35
CA GLN A 262 16.42 -21.84 20.48
C GLN A 262 15.96 -23.18 21.08
N SER A 263 15.19 -23.15 22.17
CA SER A 263 14.69 -24.37 22.80
C SER A 263 13.74 -25.17 21.91
N SER A 264 13.03 -24.49 21.00
CA SER A 264 12.16 -25.11 20.00
C SER A 264 12.88 -25.56 18.72
N GLY A 265 14.19 -25.33 18.62
CA GLY A 265 14.99 -25.65 17.43
C GLY A 265 14.63 -24.83 16.20
N ILE A 266 14.06 -23.64 16.37
CA ILE A 266 13.66 -22.77 15.27
C ILE A 266 14.89 -22.02 14.74
N VAL A 267 15.16 -22.19 13.45
CA VAL A 267 16.33 -21.59 12.77
C VAL A 267 15.96 -20.46 11.81
N THR A 268 14.67 -20.33 11.50
CA THR A 268 14.15 -19.31 10.57
C THR A 268 12.84 -18.72 11.10
N LEU A 269 12.67 -17.41 10.94
CA LEU A 269 11.41 -16.71 11.16
C LEU A 269 10.80 -16.33 9.81
N ASN A 270 9.55 -16.71 9.55
CA ASN A 270 8.78 -16.28 8.40
C ASN A 270 7.73 -15.26 8.86
N LEU A 271 8.01 -13.96 8.71
CA LEU A 271 7.20 -12.90 9.31
C LEU A 271 6.57 -11.98 8.26
N HIS A 272 5.41 -11.42 8.57
CA HIS A 272 4.84 -10.37 7.73
C HIS A 272 5.78 -9.14 7.70
N TYR A 273 5.89 -8.43 6.56
CA TYR A 273 6.84 -7.32 6.39
C TYR A 273 6.65 -6.17 7.40
N SER A 274 5.44 -5.99 7.94
CA SER A 274 5.16 -5.00 8.99
C SER A 274 5.89 -5.32 10.31
N ALA A 275 6.33 -6.56 10.49
CA ALA A 275 7.18 -7.01 11.57
C ALA A 275 8.69 -6.85 11.25
N MET A 276 9.06 -5.93 10.35
CA MET A 276 10.46 -5.56 10.16
C MET A 276 11.00 -4.82 11.39
N SER A 277 12.20 -5.19 11.84
CA SER A 277 12.90 -4.49 12.91
C SER A 277 14.40 -4.71 12.76
N PRO A 278 15.20 -3.68 12.39
CA PRO A 278 16.65 -3.82 12.23
C PRO A 278 17.33 -4.37 13.49
N ARG A 279 16.91 -3.90 14.66
CA ARG A 279 17.42 -4.35 15.95
C ARG A 279 17.18 -5.84 16.16
N LEU A 280 15.93 -6.30 16.05
CA LEU A 280 15.61 -7.71 16.28
C LEU A 280 16.26 -8.60 15.22
N THR A 281 16.28 -8.17 13.96
CA THR A 281 16.97 -8.91 12.90
C THR A 281 18.45 -9.12 13.22
N SER A 282 19.14 -8.11 13.74
CA SER A 282 20.52 -8.23 14.19
C SER A 282 20.67 -9.15 15.41
N GLU A 283 19.74 -9.10 16.38
CA GLU A 283 19.75 -9.97 17.56
C GLU A 283 19.55 -11.45 17.15
N TYR A 284 18.64 -11.74 16.21
CA TYR A 284 18.43 -13.09 15.66
C TYR A 284 19.65 -13.58 14.86
N ALA A 285 20.22 -12.72 14.00
CA ALA A 285 21.39 -13.06 13.19
C ALA A 285 22.60 -13.46 14.06
N ALA A 286 22.77 -12.80 15.22
CA ALA A 286 23.87 -13.08 16.15
C ALA A 286 23.84 -14.52 16.73
N VAL A 287 22.69 -15.20 16.67
CA VAL A 287 22.52 -16.60 17.09
C VAL A 287 22.14 -17.53 15.94
N ASN A 288 22.48 -17.15 14.70
CA ASN A 288 22.22 -17.90 13.47
C ASN A 288 20.73 -18.18 13.18
N ILE A 289 19.83 -17.33 13.68
CA ILE A 289 18.42 -17.36 13.30
C ILE A 289 18.21 -16.40 12.14
N THR A 290 17.71 -16.91 11.03
CA THR A 290 17.45 -16.10 9.83
C THR A 290 16.03 -15.55 9.81
N THR A 291 15.83 -14.45 9.10
CA THR A 291 14.51 -13.78 8.99
C THR A 291 14.12 -13.68 7.53
N ASN A 292 12.97 -14.25 7.20
CA ASN A 292 12.23 -14.07 5.97
C ASN A 292 11.07 -13.08 6.18
N LEU A 293 10.86 -12.14 5.25
CA LEU A 293 9.72 -11.22 5.27
C LEU A 293 8.77 -11.44 4.09
N TYR A 294 7.47 -11.50 4.33
CA TYR A 294 6.44 -11.64 3.30
C TYR A 294 5.30 -10.60 3.42
N VAL A 295 4.63 -10.19 2.34
CA VAL A 295 5.04 -10.29 0.94
C VAL A 295 5.66 -8.96 0.52
N VAL A 296 6.94 -8.95 0.15
CA VAL A 296 7.67 -7.74 -0.24
C VAL A 296 7.80 -7.69 -1.76
N SER A 297 7.01 -6.85 -2.43
CA SER A 297 7.02 -6.76 -3.90
C SER A 297 7.40 -5.39 -4.46
N GLN A 298 7.56 -4.39 -3.58
CA GLN A 298 7.92 -3.02 -3.99
C GLN A 298 9.43 -2.77 -3.83
N PRO A 299 10.10 -2.18 -4.83
CA PRO A 299 11.54 -1.87 -4.75
C PRO A 299 11.95 -1.08 -3.52
N TRP A 300 11.15 -0.09 -3.10
CA TRP A 300 11.44 0.72 -1.91
C TRP A 300 11.35 -0.10 -0.61
N LEU A 301 10.38 -1.03 -0.52
CA LEU A 301 10.21 -1.88 0.66
C LEU A 301 11.31 -2.96 0.73
N PHE A 302 11.71 -3.49 -0.42
CA PHE A 302 12.88 -4.38 -0.52
C PHE A 302 14.16 -3.66 -0.10
N SER A 303 14.32 -2.39 -0.47
CA SER A 303 15.44 -1.56 -0.06
C SER A 303 15.49 -1.42 1.47
N LEU A 304 14.35 -1.13 2.10
CA LEU A 304 14.25 -1.10 3.57
C LEU A 304 14.59 -2.44 4.22
N ALA A 305 14.12 -3.56 3.66
CA ALA A 305 14.46 -4.89 4.16
C ALA A 305 15.96 -5.17 4.07
N TRP A 306 16.58 -4.84 2.94
CA TRP A 306 18.02 -4.96 2.71
C TRP A 306 18.82 -4.14 3.71
N CYS A 307 18.49 -2.85 3.86
CA CYS A 307 19.18 -1.98 4.81
C CYS A 307 19.02 -2.45 6.27
N SER A 308 17.88 -3.09 6.59
CA SER A 308 17.57 -3.66 7.91
C SER A 308 18.26 -5.00 8.19
N GLY A 309 19.04 -5.53 7.25
CA GLY A 309 19.78 -6.79 7.42
C GLY A 309 18.92 -8.05 7.32
N VAL A 310 17.73 -7.96 6.70
CA VAL A 310 16.84 -9.11 6.48
C VAL A 310 17.52 -10.13 5.56
N HIS A 311 17.38 -11.43 5.86
CA HIS A 311 18.11 -12.49 5.15
C HIS A 311 17.43 -12.90 3.85
N SER A 312 16.09 -12.93 3.83
CA SER A 312 15.32 -13.25 2.63
C SER A 312 13.97 -12.53 2.62
N VAL A 313 13.38 -12.42 1.44
CA VAL A 313 12.01 -11.92 1.27
C VAL A 313 11.20 -12.84 0.36
N THR A 314 9.94 -13.05 0.71
CA THR A 314 8.96 -13.68 -0.17
C THR A 314 8.28 -12.60 -1.01
N THR A 315 8.29 -12.75 -2.35
CA THR A 315 7.91 -11.69 -3.28
C THR A 315 7.05 -12.18 -4.45
N ASN A 316 6.11 -11.34 -4.90
CA ASN A 316 5.38 -11.56 -6.14
C ASN A 316 6.20 -11.15 -7.38
N ALA A 317 7.30 -10.41 -7.18
CA ALA A 317 8.00 -9.66 -8.21
C ALA A 317 9.51 -10.00 -8.29
N PRO A 318 9.92 -11.28 -8.31
CA PRO A 318 11.34 -11.64 -8.27
C PRO A 318 12.14 -11.00 -9.40
N GLN A 319 11.55 -10.85 -10.60
CA GLN A 319 12.18 -10.21 -11.76
C GLN A 319 12.47 -8.72 -11.55
N LEU A 320 11.68 -8.02 -10.73
CA LEU A 320 11.90 -6.60 -10.45
C LEU A 320 12.96 -6.47 -9.36
N LEU A 321 12.81 -7.21 -8.27
CA LEU A 321 13.71 -7.09 -7.12
C LEU A 321 15.11 -7.64 -7.41
N GLY A 322 15.21 -8.74 -8.17
CA GLY A 322 16.50 -9.33 -8.55
C GLY A 322 17.34 -8.45 -9.48
N SER A 323 16.74 -7.42 -10.08
CA SER A 323 17.46 -6.44 -10.91
C SER A 323 18.12 -5.32 -10.10
N LEU A 324 17.75 -5.15 -8.83
CA LEU A 324 18.28 -4.09 -7.97
C LEU A 324 19.70 -4.44 -7.53
N ARG A 325 20.65 -3.56 -7.86
CA ARG A 325 22.07 -3.70 -7.47
C ARG A 325 22.39 -3.04 -6.14
N SER A 326 21.52 -2.13 -5.67
CA SER A 326 21.64 -1.43 -4.40
C SER A 326 20.25 -1.01 -3.90
N PRO A 327 20.08 -0.77 -2.59
CA PRO A 327 18.87 -0.19 -2.04
C PRO A 327 18.60 1.21 -2.66
N LEU A 328 17.33 1.50 -2.90
CA LEU A 328 16.86 2.85 -3.20
C LEU A 328 17.01 3.73 -1.95
N PHE A 329 17.45 4.97 -2.14
CA PHE A 329 17.69 5.94 -1.06
C PHE A 329 18.69 5.46 0.01
N LEU A 330 19.65 4.61 -0.38
CA LEU A 330 20.85 4.39 0.42
C LEU A 330 21.69 5.67 0.40
N MET A 331 22.05 6.18 1.58
CA MET A 331 22.90 7.36 1.74
C MET A 331 23.66 7.30 3.06
N SER A 332 24.81 7.96 3.12
CA SER A 332 25.55 8.13 4.37
C SER A 332 24.87 9.17 5.27
N PRO A 333 25.15 9.18 6.59
CA PRO A 333 24.67 10.23 7.49
C PRO A 333 25.06 11.64 7.01
N ASP A 334 26.29 11.81 6.51
CA ASP A 334 26.78 13.09 5.99
C ASP A 334 26.00 13.53 4.74
N GLU A 335 25.69 12.60 3.83
CA GLU A 335 24.89 12.88 2.63
C GLU A 335 23.44 13.24 2.99
N TYR A 336 22.87 12.55 3.99
CA TYR A 336 21.54 12.84 4.51
C TYR A 336 21.47 14.25 5.09
N ASP A 337 22.40 14.61 5.97
CA ASP A 337 22.47 15.92 6.60
C ASP A 337 22.67 17.03 5.55
N LEU A 338 23.58 16.81 4.59
CA LEU A 338 23.83 17.75 3.50
C LEU A 338 22.57 17.97 2.64
N MET A 339 21.86 16.90 2.26
CA MET A 339 20.63 16.98 1.46
C MET A 339 19.58 17.86 2.14
N TRP A 340 19.37 17.68 3.45
CA TRP A 340 18.38 18.46 4.20
C TRP A 340 18.83 19.90 4.43
N ILE A 341 20.10 20.14 4.79
CA ILE A 341 20.64 21.50 4.88
C ILE A 341 20.43 22.27 3.57
N LEU A 342 20.71 21.65 2.43
CA LEU A 342 20.53 22.28 1.12
C LEU A 342 19.05 22.53 0.80
N THR A 343 18.18 21.56 1.09
CA THR A 343 16.73 21.68 0.89
C THR A 343 16.17 22.84 1.72
N ASP A 344 16.66 23.00 2.95
CA ASP A 344 16.24 24.04 3.87
C ASP A 344 16.69 25.43 3.44
N LEU A 345 17.94 25.54 2.99
CA LEU A 345 18.48 26.78 2.43
C LEU A 345 17.70 27.22 1.18
N VAL A 346 17.40 26.30 0.27
CA VAL A 346 16.61 26.59 -0.94
C VAL A 346 15.19 27.02 -0.58
N SER A 347 14.56 26.30 0.36
CA SER A 347 13.25 26.64 0.90
C SER A 347 13.22 28.06 1.49
N LEU A 348 14.23 28.40 2.30
CA LEU A 348 14.35 29.73 2.93
C LEU A 348 14.49 30.84 1.88
N VAL A 349 15.30 30.61 0.84
CA VAL A 349 15.46 31.54 -0.27
C VAL A 349 14.14 31.74 -1.03
N LEU A 350 13.42 30.65 -1.33
CA LEU A 350 12.12 30.72 -2.03
C LEU A 350 11.07 31.47 -1.20
N ILE A 351 10.98 31.19 0.10
CA ILE A 351 10.10 31.90 1.03
C ILE A 351 10.43 33.39 1.01
N PHE A 352 11.71 33.75 1.10
CA PHE A 352 12.16 35.14 1.08
C PHE A 352 11.81 35.85 -0.24
N ILE A 353 11.99 35.19 -1.39
CA ILE A 353 11.61 35.71 -2.71
C ILE A 353 10.09 35.96 -2.78
N ILE A 354 9.27 35.02 -2.29
CA ILE A 354 7.81 35.17 -2.26
C ILE A 354 7.41 36.37 -1.38
N PHE A 355 8.02 36.52 -0.20
CA PHE A 355 7.77 37.66 0.68
C PHE A 355 8.17 38.98 0.03
N ILE A 356 9.34 39.07 -0.61
CA ILE A 356 9.77 40.26 -1.36
C ILE A 356 8.77 40.59 -2.48
N PHE A 357 8.36 39.59 -3.25
CA PHE A 357 7.42 39.79 -4.35
C PHE A 357 6.05 40.29 -3.86
N HIS A 358 5.52 39.70 -2.79
CA HIS A 358 4.27 40.15 -2.16
C HIS A 358 4.38 41.59 -1.63
N TRP A 359 5.47 41.91 -0.93
CA TRP A 359 5.72 43.24 -0.41
C TRP A 359 5.86 44.30 -1.52
N TRP A 360 6.58 43.96 -2.60
CA TRP A 360 6.69 44.82 -3.78
C TRP A 360 5.33 45.07 -4.45
N ARG A 361 4.51 44.02 -4.60
CA ARG A 361 3.17 44.11 -5.18
C ARG A 361 2.24 45.01 -4.36
N GLU A 362 2.25 44.85 -3.04
CA GLU A 362 1.45 45.69 -2.13
C GLU A 362 1.87 47.16 -2.19
N ARG A 363 3.19 47.44 -2.21
CA ARG A 363 3.71 48.82 -2.34
C ARG A 363 3.31 49.51 -3.65
N ARG A 364 3.26 48.77 -4.77
CA ARG A 364 2.78 49.32 -6.05
C ARG A 364 1.29 49.64 -6.03
N LEU A 365 0.47 48.81 -5.38
CA LEU A 365 -0.97 49.06 -5.25
C LEU A 365 -1.28 50.29 -4.38
N THR A 366 -0.50 50.53 -3.32
CA THR A 366 -0.63 51.75 -2.49
C THR A 366 -0.21 53.03 -3.22
N SER A 367 0.68 52.94 -4.22
CA SER A 367 1.12 54.11 -5.00
C SER A 367 0.07 54.59 -6.01
N CYS A 368 -0.93 53.78 -6.36
CA CYS A 368 -2.00 54.16 -7.29
C CYS A 368 -3.19 54.87 -6.61
N SER A 369 -3.26 54.94 -5.28
CA SER A 369 -4.39 55.56 -4.58
C SER A 369 -4.14 57.01 -4.12
N SER A 370 -2.96 57.59 -4.38
CA SER A 370 -2.55 58.88 -3.80
C SER A 370 -2.86 60.11 -4.66
N SER A 371 -3.58 59.99 -5.77
CA SER A 371 -3.91 61.12 -6.65
C SER A 371 -5.42 61.45 -6.66
N VAL A 372 -5.98 61.87 -5.52
CA VAL A 372 -7.25 62.62 -5.49
C VAL A 372 -7.14 63.72 -4.43
N THR A 373 -7.12 64.97 -4.88
CA THR A 373 -7.17 66.19 -4.06
C THR A 373 -8.56 66.38 -3.43
N PRO A 374 -8.69 66.82 -2.17
CA PRO A 374 -9.98 67.15 -1.57
C PRO A 374 -10.36 68.61 -1.86
N GLU A 375 -11.48 68.83 -2.55
CA GLU A 375 -12.14 70.14 -2.59
C GLU A 375 -12.92 70.39 -1.29
N ASN A 376 -12.78 71.62 -0.80
CA ASN A 376 -13.40 72.20 0.39
C ASN A 376 -14.88 72.58 0.16
N GLY A 377 -15.68 72.44 1.22
CA GLY A 377 -16.93 73.19 1.45
C GLY A 377 -18.15 72.29 1.71
N THR A 378 -19.03 72.50 2.69
CA THR A 378 -19.19 73.56 3.69
C THR A 378 -20.09 72.99 4.79
N TYR A 379 -19.72 73.19 6.05
CA TYR A 379 -20.53 72.87 7.23
C TYR A 379 -21.77 73.78 7.31
N SER A 380 -22.95 73.23 7.63
CA SER A 380 -23.92 73.95 8.47
C SER A 380 -24.65 72.97 9.39
N LYS A 381 -24.77 73.40 10.65
CA LYS A 381 -25.31 72.70 11.80
C LYS A 381 -26.50 73.54 12.26
N PHE A 382 -27.70 72.96 12.33
CA PHE A 382 -28.83 73.56 13.05
C PHE A 382 -29.71 72.46 13.66
N SER A 383 -29.83 72.50 14.98
CA SER A 383 -30.87 71.82 15.78
C SER A 383 -32.22 72.53 15.55
N THR A 384 -33.38 71.87 15.75
CA THR A 384 -34.17 71.80 17.00
C THR A 384 -35.54 71.11 16.73
N ASP A 385 -35.89 70.14 17.57
CA ASP A 385 -37.19 69.76 18.14
C ASP A 385 -38.52 69.66 17.33
N LEU A 386 -39.13 68.47 17.51
CA LEU A 386 -40.52 68.13 17.89
C LEU A 386 -41.73 68.70 17.11
N HIS A 387 -42.64 67.82 16.64
CA HIS A 387 -44.09 67.82 16.92
C HIS A 387 -44.85 66.75 16.08
N LEU A 388 -45.48 65.79 16.78
CA LEU A 388 -46.76 65.15 16.41
C LEU A 388 -47.89 65.94 17.13
N PRO A 389 -49.23 65.80 16.87
CA PRO A 389 -49.96 64.66 16.27
C PRO A 389 -51.26 65.00 15.43
N VAL A 390 -52.00 63.94 15.03
CA VAL A 390 -53.48 63.77 14.97
C VAL A 390 -54.23 63.64 13.59
N SER A 391 -54.89 62.46 13.48
CA SER A 391 -56.16 62.02 12.84
C SER A 391 -56.43 61.89 11.34
N CYS A 392 -56.58 60.60 10.95
CA CYS A 392 -57.72 59.88 10.35
C CYS A 392 -58.78 60.58 9.45
N SER A 393 -59.00 60.00 8.25
CA SER A 393 -60.30 59.43 7.82
C SER A 393 -60.26 58.86 6.38
N GLY A 394 -60.88 57.68 6.15
CA GLY A 394 -61.44 57.29 4.84
C GLY A 394 -61.03 55.95 4.21
N LEU A 395 -61.79 54.88 4.51
CA LEU A 395 -61.91 53.57 3.81
C LEU A 395 -62.67 53.72 2.45
N PRO A 396 -63.00 52.65 1.67
CA PRO A 396 -62.40 51.31 1.47
C PRO A 396 -62.36 50.87 -0.03
N THR A 397 -61.78 49.71 -0.36
CA THR A 397 -62.49 48.62 -1.09
C THR A 397 -61.63 47.36 -1.22
N SER A 398 -62.30 46.22 -1.00
CA SER A 398 -61.82 44.83 -1.04
C SER A 398 -61.88 44.22 -2.44
N CYS A 399 -61.08 43.18 -2.71
CA CYS A 399 -61.52 41.92 -3.34
C CYS A 399 -60.40 40.85 -3.33
N SER A 400 -60.77 39.61 -3.01
CA SER A 400 -59.93 38.40 -2.94
C SER A 400 -59.95 37.61 -4.29
N PRO A 401 -59.56 36.31 -4.32
CA PRO A 401 -58.39 35.71 -5.00
C PRO A 401 -58.75 34.92 -6.28
N VAL A 402 -57.82 34.18 -6.94
CA VAL A 402 -58.03 32.89 -7.68
C VAL A 402 -56.84 32.47 -8.62
N HIS A 403 -56.43 31.19 -8.50
CA HIS A 403 -55.81 30.18 -9.43
C HIS A 403 -54.75 30.60 -10.50
N SER A 404 -53.74 29.81 -10.94
CA SER A 404 -53.59 28.35 -11.17
C SER A 404 -52.13 27.96 -11.53
N LEU A 405 -51.77 26.68 -11.32
CA LEU A 405 -50.59 25.86 -11.72
C LEU A 405 -50.34 25.80 -13.27
N PRO A 406 -49.36 25.04 -13.89
CA PRO A 406 -48.48 23.96 -13.38
C PRO A 406 -47.02 23.77 -13.95
N VAL A 407 -46.21 22.95 -13.22
CA VAL A 407 -45.37 21.77 -13.63
C VAL A 407 -44.13 21.89 -14.57
N CYS A 408 -42.95 21.40 -14.10
CA CYS A 408 -42.16 20.19 -14.52
C CYS A 408 -40.67 20.31 -14.09
N SER A 409 -40.16 19.45 -13.20
CA SER A 409 -39.20 18.32 -13.42
C SER A 409 -37.79 18.75 -13.88
N SER A 410 -36.66 18.27 -13.36
CA SER A 410 -36.29 16.90 -12.98
C SER A 410 -35.01 16.87 -12.12
N THR A 411 -34.92 15.80 -11.34
CA THR A 411 -33.85 15.31 -10.46
C THR A 411 -32.74 14.60 -11.24
N THR A 412 -31.47 14.67 -10.80
CA THR A 412 -30.72 13.48 -10.36
C THR A 412 -29.42 13.81 -9.61
N SER A 413 -29.17 13.00 -8.58
CA SER A 413 -28.09 13.06 -7.60
C SER A 413 -26.99 12.06 -7.97
N ALA A 414 -25.72 12.45 -7.85
CA ALA A 414 -24.56 11.56 -7.93
C ALA A 414 -24.09 11.16 -6.51
N ARG A 415 -23.91 9.84 -6.28
CA ARG A 415 -23.30 9.30 -5.05
C ARG A 415 -22.03 8.52 -5.38
N GLN A 416 -21.01 8.82 -4.57
CA GLN A 416 -19.70 8.20 -4.42
C GLN A 416 -19.69 6.66 -4.34
N GLN A 417 -18.60 6.05 -4.81
CA GLN A 417 -17.86 5.04 -4.05
C GLN A 417 -16.42 4.85 -4.59
N SER A 418 -15.48 4.80 -3.66
CA SER A 418 -14.06 4.44 -3.79
C SER A 418 -13.83 2.97 -3.41
N PRO A 419 -12.69 2.36 -3.79
CA PRO A 419 -12.17 1.18 -3.10
C PRO A 419 -10.75 1.38 -2.55
N SER A 420 -10.50 0.74 -1.41
CA SER A 420 -9.22 0.53 -0.73
C SER A 420 -8.59 -0.81 -1.15
N PHE A 421 -7.27 -0.82 -1.31
CA PHE A 421 -6.40 -2.00 -1.45
C PHE A 421 -5.40 -2.03 -0.31
#